data_AF-A0A916F3P8-F1
#
_entry.id   AF-A0A916F3P8-F1
#
_cell.length_a   1.000
_cell.length_b   1.000
_cell.length_c   1.000
_cell.angle_alpha   90.00
_cell.angle_beta   90.00
_cell.angle_gamma   90.00
#
_symmetry.space_group_name_H-M   'P 1'
#
loop_
_entity.id
_entity.type
_entity.pdbx_description
1 polymer ?
#
loop_
_entity_poly.entity_id
_entity_poly.type
_entity_poly.pdbx_seq_one_letter_code
_entity_poly.pdbx_strand_id
1 'polypeptide(L)'
;MKIPVFPINESYLGSVKRVLRQRLENKGLDSSTIPGYMRSLTNALVKKPHMTLNQVNRQMDYVGWRGVELDYHTWELTRATLESELAAGLALDSAC
;
A
#
# COMPACT_ATOMS: atom_id res chain seq x y z
N MET A 1 10.85 -20.61 -10.24
CA MET A 1 11.42 -19.25 -10.08
C MET A 1 11.23 -18.84 -8.63
N LYS A 2 12.33 -18.67 -7.87
CA LYS A 2 12.29 -18.12 -6.50
C LYS A 2 12.39 -16.61 -6.62
N ILE A 3 11.36 -15.89 -6.19
CA ILE A 3 11.44 -14.44 -6.04
C ILE A 3 12.38 -14.20 -4.84
N PRO A 4 13.49 -13.47 -5.00
CA PRO A 4 14.34 -13.13 -3.85
C PRO A 4 13.56 -12.14 -2.99
N VAL A 5 13.07 -12.59 -1.85
CA VAL A 5 12.62 -11.71 -0.78
C VAL A 5 13.89 -11.08 -0.21
N PHE A 6 14.23 -9.89 -0.70
CA PHE A 6 15.28 -9.08 -0.09
C PHE A 6 14.92 -8.85 1.39
N PRO A 7 15.85 -8.98 2.34
CA PRO A 7 15.58 -8.68 3.73
C PRO A 7 15.34 -7.17 3.83
N ILE A 8 14.06 -6.78 3.91
CA ILE A 8 13.69 -5.40 4.18
C ILE A 8 14.02 -5.15 5.65
N ASN A 9 15.18 -4.59 5.92
CA ASN A 9 15.53 -4.13 7.26
C ASN A 9 14.44 -3.18 7.78
N GLU A 10 14.05 -3.30 9.04
CA GLU A 10 12.96 -2.53 9.67
C GLU A 10 13.12 -1.01 9.52
N SER A 11 14.37 -0.52 9.45
CA SER A 11 14.73 0.88 9.19
C SER A 11 14.39 1.35 7.76
N TYR A 12 14.53 0.49 6.75
CA TYR A 12 14.21 0.81 5.35
C TYR A 12 12.69 0.90 5.16
N LEU A 13 11.93 -0.01 5.77
CA LEU A 13 10.47 0.05 5.73
C LEU A 13 9.92 1.32 6.38
N GLY A 14 10.51 1.76 7.50
CA GLY A 14 10.16 3.03 8.14
C GLY A 14 10.33 4.22 7.18
N SER A 15 11.39 4.22 6.36
CA SER A 15 11.61 5.26 5.36
C SER A 15 10.63 5.19 4.18
N VAL A 16 10.29 3.99 3.70
CA VAL A 16 9.31 3.78 2.62
C VAL A 16 7.92 4.27 3.05
N LYS A 17 7.47 3.88 4.26
CA LYS A 17 6.19 4.31 4.82
C LYS A 17 6.10 5.83 4.96
N ARG A 18 7.20 6.48 5.37
CA ARG A 18 7.27 7.95 5.46
C ARG A 18 7.16 8.63 4.10
N VAL A 19 7.89 8.13 3.09
CA VAL A 19 7.83 8.68 1.73
C VAL A 19 6.44 8.47 1.11
N LEU A 20 5.82 7.30 1.32
CA LEU A 20 4.47 7.03 0.86
C LEU A 20 3.47 8.01 1.48
N ARG A 21 3.53 8.21 2.79
CA ARG A 21 2.67 9.17 3.50
C ARG A 21 2.79 10.58 2.90
N GLN A 22 4.01 11.08 2.75
CA GLN A 22 4.26 12.41 2.19
C GLN A 22 3.72 12.55 0.76
N ARG A 23 3.81 11.49 -0.06
CA ARG A 23 3.27 11.50 -1.42
C ARG A 23 1.75 11.50 -1.45
N LEU A 24 1.12 10.77 -0.54
CA LEU A 24 -0.34 10.77 -0.39
C LEU A 24 -0.84 12.14 0.09
N GLU A 25 -0.11 12.79 1.00
CA GLU A 25 -0.39 14.17 1.44
C GLU A 25 -0.30 15.16 0.28
N ASN A 26 0.76 15.09 -0.52
CA ASN A 26 0.93 15.94 -1.71
C ASN A 26 -0.15 15.69 -2.79
N LYS A 27 -0.85 14.55 -2.74
CA LYS A 27 -1.98 14.22 -3.62
C LYS A 27 -3.34 14.64 -3.03
N GLY A 28 -3.36 15.32 -1.89
CA GLY A 28 -4.56 15.89 -1.29
C GLY A 28 -5.20 15.03 -0.20
N LEU A 29 -4.56 13.96 0.25
CA LEU A 29 -5.02 13.23 1.43
C LEU A 29 -4.57 13.92 2.71
N ASP A 30 -5.50 14.09 3.65
CA ASP A 30 -5.14 14.52 5.00
C ASP A 30 -4.46 13.37 5.76
N SER A 31 -3.45 13.67 6.57
CA SER A 31 -2.68 12.68 7.34
C SER A 31 -3.57 11.78 8.22
N SER A 32 -4.71 12.28 8.70
CA SER A 32 -5.70 11.52 9.49
C SER A 32 -6.49 10.52 8.65
N THR A 33 -6.63 10.76 7.34
CA THR A 33 -7.40 9.91 6.41
C THR A 33 -6.56 8.83 5.73
N ILE A 34 -5.23 9.01 5.68
CA ILE A 34 -4.28 8.06 5.07
C ILE A 34 -4.45 6.63 5.59
N PRO A 35 -4.61 6.37 6.91
CA PRO A 35 -4.86 5.01 7.39
C PRO A 35 -6.13 4.38 6.81
N GLY A 36 -7.20 5.18 6.64
CA GLY A 36 -8.45 4.74 6.02
C GLY A 36 -8.30 4.48 4.52
N TYR A 37 -7.55 5.33 3.83
CA TYR A 37 -7.19 5.14 2.43
C TYR A 37 -6.43 3.83 2.22
N MET A 38 -5.37 3.61 3.00
CA MET A 38 -4.57 2.39 2.96
C MET A 38 -5.43 1.15 3.23
N ARG A 39 -6.30 1.18 4.24
CA ARG A 39 -7.23 0.06 4.53
C ARG A 39 -8.17 -0.23 3.36
N SER A 40 -8.72 0.81 2.73
CA SER A 40 -9.62 0.65 1.57
C SER A 40 -8.89 0.02 0.39
N LEU A 41 -7.65 0.43 0.16
CA LEU A 41 -6.79 -0.10 -0.88
C LEU A 41 -6.38 -1.56 -0.61
N THR A 42 -6.02 -1.90 0.62
CA THR A 42 -5.78 -3.29 1.04
C THR A 42 -7.01 -4.16 0.79
N ASN A 43 -8.19 -3.70 1.21
CA ASN A 43 -9.45 -4.41 1.00
C ASN A 43 -9.75 -4.63 -0.49
N ALA A 44 -9.46 -3.64 -1.33
CA ALA A 44 -9.62 -3.74 -2.77
C ALA A 44 -8.69 -4.84 -3.36
N LEU A 45 -7.42 -4.86 -2.94
CA LEU A 45 -6.44 -5.83 -3.42
C LEU A 45 -6.66 -7.25 -2.89
N VAL A 46 -7.12 -7.40 -1.65
CA VAL A 46 -7.51 -8.72 -1.11
C VAL A 46 -8.65 -9.33 -1.95
N LYS A 47 -9.63 -8.51 -2.36
CA LYS A 47 -10.73 -8.96 -3.23
C LYS A 47 -10.29 -9.24 -4.66
N LYS A 48 -9.32 -8.49 -5.17
CA LYS A 48 -8.81 -8.63 -6.53
C LYS A 48 -7.28 -8.37 -6.59
N PRO A 49 -6.45 -9.41 -6.40
CA PRO A 49 -5.00 -9.24 -6.24
C PRO A 49 -4.28 -8.70 -7.47
N HIS A 50 -4.80 -8.97 -8.67
CA HIS A 50 -4.16 -8.66 -9.95
C HIS A 50 -4.72 -7.40 -10.60
N MET A 51 -5.06 -6.38 -9.81
CA MET A 51 -5.50 -5.10 -10.36
C MET A 51 -4.33 -4.31 -10.96
N THR A 52 -4.53 -3.84 -12.18
CA THR A 52 -3.67 -2.81 -12.80
C THR A 52 -3.85 -1.48 -12.07
N LEU A 53 -2.86 -0.58 -12.18
CA LEU A 53 -2.94 0.76 -11.58
C LEU A 53 -4.23 1.52 -11.94
N ASN A 54 -4.62 1.48 -13.22
CA ASN A 54 -5.86 2.11 -13.69
C ASN A 54 -7.13 1.47 -13.09
N GLN A 55 -7.09 0.18 -12.76
CA GLN A 55 -8.19 -0.47 -12.05
C GLN A 55 -8.21 -0.08 -10.58
N VAL A 56 -7.05 0.04 -9.94
CA VAL A 56 -6.93 0.52 -8.55
C VAL A 56 -7.48 1.94 -8.43
N ASN A 57 -7.01 2.88 -9.25
CA ASN A 57 -7.49 4.28 -9.20
C ASN A 57 -9.01 4.37 -9.40
N ARG A 58 -9.58 3.62 -10.36
CA ARG A 58 -11.03 3.55 -10.56
C ARG A 58 -11.77 2.95 -9.36
N GLN A 59 -11.22 1.89 -8.77
CA GLN A 59 -11.82 1.26 -7.60
C GLN A 59 -11.79 2.20 -6.39
N MET A 60 -10.70 2.94 -6.19
CA MET A 60 -10.56 3.91 -5.09
C MET A 60 -11.53 5.08 -5.25
N ASP A 61 -11.69 5.59 -6.48
CA ASP A 61 -12.72 6.58 -6.80
C ASP A 61 -14.15 6.07 -6.51
N TYR A 62 -14.44 4.82 -6.90
CA TYR A 62 -15.74 4.18 -6.67
C TYR A 62 -16.09 4.04 -5.18
N VAL A 63 -15.11 3.73 -4.32
CA VAL A 63 -15.35 3.58 -2.87
C VAL A 63 -15.33 4.91 -2.10
N GLY A 64 -15.11 6.04 -2.79
CA GLY A 64 -15.24 7.38 -2.21
C GLY A 64 -13.94 8.17 -2.06
N TRP A 65 -12.78 7.62 -2.45
CA TRP A 65 -11.50 8.34 -2.46
C TRP A 65 -11.32 9.13 -3.75
N ARG A 66 -12.32 9.95 -4.08
CA ARG A 66 -12.35 10.74 -5.32
C ARG A 66 -11.25 11.79 -5.31
N GLY A 67 -10.63 12.01 -6.47
CA GLY A 67 -9.60 13.04 -6.65
C GLY A 67 -8.20 12.64 -6.20
N VAL A 68 -8.02 11.45 -5.62
CA VAL A 68 -6.70 10.90 -5.28
C VAL A 68 -6.30 9.88 -6.35
N GLU A 69 -5.33 10.24 -7.19
CA GLU A 69 -4.81 9.36 -8.22
C GLU A 69 -3.38 8.90 -7.90
N LEU A 70 -3.19 7.59 -7.79
CA LEU A 70 -1.87 7.00 -7.64
C LEU A 70 -1.15 7.03 -9.00
N ASP A 71 0.05 7.62 -9.01
CA ASP A 71 1.01 7.39 -10.09
C ASP A 71 1.74 6.07 -9.87
N TYR A 72 2.47 5.62 -10.90
CA TYR A 72 3.22 4.38 -10.87
C TYR A 72 4.18 4.27 -9.67
N HIS A 73 4.89 5.35 -9.33
CA HIS A 73 5.86 5.30 -8.24
C HIS A 73 5.20 5.24 -6.87
N THR A 74 4.10 5.97 -6.67
CA THR A 74 3.31 5.93 -5.44
C THR A 74 2.64 4.57 -5.27
N TRP A 75 2.21 3.97 -6.38
CA TRP A 75 1.67 2.61 -6.41
C TRP A 75 2.70 1.56 -5.98
N GLU A 76 3.92 1.60 -6.53
CA GLU A 76 4.97 0.66 -6.13
C GLU A 76 5.38 0.81 -4.66
N LEU A 77 5.43 2.04 -4.13
CA LEU A 77 5.64 2.28 -2.68
C LEU A 77 4.51 1.70 -1.83
N THR A 78 3.27 1.81 -2.30
CA THR A 78 2.09 1.24 -1.64
C THR A 78 2.20 -0.28 -1.59
N ARG A 79 2.54 -0.91 -2.73
CA ARG A 79 2.74 -2.37 -2.80
C ARG A 79 3.84 -2.86 -1.87
N ALA A 80 5.01 -2.22 -1.89
CA ALA A 80 6.12 -2.57 -0.99
C ALA A 80 5.71 -2.45 0.48
N THR A 81 4.91 -1.44 0.82
CA THR A 81 4.37 -1.26 2.18
C THR A 81 3.41 -2.40 2.55
N LEU A 82 2.48 -2.76 1.68
CA LEU A 82 1.49 -3.80 1.93
C LEU A 82 2.08 -5.21 1.96
N GLU A 83 3.00 -5.53 1.04
CA GLU A 83 3.71 -6.80 1.01
C GLU A 83 4.49 -7.01 2.31
N SER A 84 5.10 -5.95 2.85
CA SER A 84 5.79 -6.00 4.13
C SER A 84 4.84 -6.15 5.33
N GLU A 85 3.68 -5.49 5.32
CA GLU A 85 2.69 -5.65 6.39
C GLU A 85 2.06 -7.04 6.40
N LEU A 86 1.81 -7.61 5.22
CA LEU A 86 1.38 -8.99 5.09
C LEU A 86 2.44 -9.97 5.58
N ALA A 87 3.72 -9.76 5.19
CA ALA A 87 4.82 -10.59 5.67
C ALA A 87 5.00 -10.51 7.20
N ALA A 88 4.82 -9.33 7.80
CA ALA A 88 4.86 -9.15 9.25
C ALA A 88 3.67 -9.81 9.96
N GLY A 89 2.48 -9.79 9.36
CA GLY A 89 1.30 -10.50 9.86
C GLY A 89 1.47 -12.02 9.82
N LEU A 90 1.98 -12.56 8.70
CA LEU A 90 2.29 -13.99 8.57
C LEU A 90 3.42 -14.46 9.50
N ALA A 91 4.35 -13.56 9.87
CA ALA A 91 5.41 -13.87 10.83
C ALA A 91 4.90 -14.07 12.26
N LEU A 92 3.74 -13.50 12.62
CA LEU A 92 3.10 -13.72 13.93
C LEU A 92 2.34 -15.05 13.98
N ASP A 93 1.81 -15.52 12.85
CA ASP A 93 1.07 -16.79 12.78
C ASP A 93 1.99 -18.03 12.72
N SER A 94 3.29 -17.86 12.47
CA SER A 94 4.29 -18.95 12.48
C SER A 94 4.99 -19.16 13.83
N ALA A 95 4.60 -18.42 14.88
CA ALA A 95 5.18 -18.49 16.21
C ALA A 95 4.35 -19.31 17.23
N CYS A 96 3.38 -20.11 16.76
CA CYS A 96 2.67 -21.09 17.59
C CYS A 96 3.03 -22.52 17.20
#